data_AF-A0A6N3H7C1-F1
#
_entry.id   AF-A0A6N3H7C1-F1
#
_cell.length_a   1.000
_cell.length_b   1.000
_cell.length_c   1.000
_cell.angle_alpha   90.00
_cell.angle_beta   90.00
_cell.angle_gamma   90.00
#
_symmetry.space_group_name_H-M   'P 1'
#
loop_
_entity.id
_entity.type
_entity.pdbx_description
1 polymer ?
#
loop_
_entity_poly.entity_id
_entity_poly.type
_entity_poly.pdbx_seq_one_letter_code
_entity_poly.pdbx_strand_id
1 'polypeptide(L)'
;MAEPEKLTIRDAENAQKGILALALAYPDYPKLFKADNTTIRWNSIRADRSIGLFPIQGAVYLKKYVSGSYVAQMPFQILYKCSPTTNRASIEAQEMLNNLAAWMEESGIEFKDPHLTLQSITRTSPVYGGEQDEKTVVYAINIQLKYFYKK
;
A
#
# COMPACT_ATOMS: atom_id res chain seq x y z
N MET A 1 16.49 21.36 -11.90
CA MET A 1 16.65 19.95 -11.49
C MET A 1 16.19 19.09 -12.65
N ALA A 2 16.95 18.07 -13.03
CA ALA A 2 16.52 17.13 -14.06
C ALA A 2 15.30 16.33 -13.54
N GLU A 3 14.35 16.02 -14.43
CA GLU A 3 13.23 15.16 -14.06
C GLU A 3 13.74 13.75 -13.70
N PRO A 4 13.25 13.15 -12.60
CA PRO A 4 13.66 11.81 -12.21
C PRO A 4 13.20 10.77 -13.25
N GLU A 5 14.10 9.85 -13.60
CA GLU A 5 13.84 8.78 -14.57
C GLU A 5 12.72 7.87 -14.07
N LYS A 6 11.69 7.62 -14.89
CA LYS A 6 10.59 6.71 -14.54
C LYS A 6 11.06 5.25 -14.49
N LEU A 7 10.48 4.45 -13.60
CA LEU A 7 10.71 3.01 -13.59
C LEU A 7 10.22 2.37 -14.89
N THR A 8 10.95 1.35 -15.35
CA THR A 8 10.39 0.42 -16.33
C THR A 8 9.21 -0.34 -15.71
N ILE A 9 8.29 -0.82 -16.54
CA ILE A 9 7.13 -1.60 -16.08
C ILE A 9 7.59 -2.79 -15.22
N ARG A 10 8.58 -3.54 -15.71
CA ARG A 10 9.16 -4.69 -15.01
C ARG A 10 9.72 -4.32 -13.64
N ASP A 11 10.44 -3.20 -13.53
CA ASP A 11 11.05 -2.80 -12.27
C ASP A 11 10.05 -2.29 -11.23
N ALA A 12 8.92 -1.72 -11.70
CA ALA A 12 7.80 -1.32 -10.84
C ALA A 12 7.03 -2.53 -10.31
N GLU A 13 7.01 -3.63 -11.06
CA GLU A 13 6.35 -4.89 -10.66
C GLU A 13 7.09 -5.62 -9.53
N ASN A 14 8.39 -5.36 -9.34
CA ASN A 14 9.19 -6.03 -8.33
C ASN A 14 8.63 -5.82 -6.91
N ALA A 15 8.21 -4.60 -6.55
CA ALA A 15 7.76 -4.28 -5.20
C ALA A 15 6.35 -4.79 -4.84
N GLN A 16 5.56 -5.24 -5.82
CA GLN A 16 4.12 -5.53 -5.63
C GLN A 16 3.88 -6.64 -4.60
N LYS A 17 4.63 -7.74 -4.70
CA LYS A 17 4.54 -8.87 -3.76
C LYS A 17 4.93 -8.46 -2.35
N GLY A 18 5.94 -7.59 -2.22
CA GLY A 18 6.38 -7.05 -0.94
C GLY A 18 5.30 -6.23 -0.26
N ILE A 19 4.67 -5.31 -0.98
CA ILE A 19 3.57 -4.48 -0.46
C ILE A 19 2.37 -5.35 -0.03
N LEU A 20 1.98 -6.32 -0.86
CA LEU A 20 0.88 -7.23 -0.52
C LEU A 20 1.20 -8.05 0.74
N ALA A 21 2.43 -8.55 0.86
CA ALA A 21 2.86 -9.32 2.03
C ALA A 21 2.85 -8.47 3.31
N LEU A 22 3.26 -7.19 3.22
CA LEU A 22 3.17 -6.26 4.34
C LEU A 22 1.72 -6.10 4.80
N ALA A 23 0.79 -5.77 3.89
CA ALA A 23 -0.61 -5.61 4.25
C ALA A 23 -1.18 -6.88 4.91
N LEU A 24 -0.91 -8.07 4.33
CA LEU A 24 -1.35 -9.34 4.91
C LEU A 24 -0.79 -9.64 6.30
N ALA A 25 0.36 -9.07 6.67
CA ALA A 25 1.05 -9.32 7.92
C ALA A 25 0.63 -8.38 9.06
N TYR A 26 -0.21 -7.36 8.80
CA TYR A 26 -0.71 -6.48 9.84
C TYR A 26 -1.56 -7.27 10.86
N PRO A 27 -1.20 -7.24 12.16
CA PRO A 27 -1.81 -8.11 13.16
C PRO A 27 -3.16 -7.60 13.67
N ASP A 28 -3.39 -6.28 13.61
CA ASP A 28 -4.49 -5.62 14.32
C ASP A 28 -5.69 -5.33 13.42
N TYR A 29 -5.96 -6.23 12.46
CA TYR A 29 -7.20 -6.19 11.71
C TYR A 29 -8.42 -6.40 12.63
N PRO A 30 -9.58 -5.77 12.34
CA PRO A 30 -10.80 -6.01 13.10
C PRO A 30 -11.14 -7.50 13.16
N LYS A 31 -11.64 -8.01 14.29
CA LYS A 31 -11.90 -9.45 14.49
C LYS A 31 -12.73 -10.13 13.40
N LEU A 32 -13.65 -9.37 12.77
CA LEU A 32 -14.52 -9.87 11.70
C LEU A 32 -13.89 -9.73 10.30
N PHE A 33 -12.70 -9.14 10.20
CA PHE A 33 -11.93 -9.01 8.98
C PHE A 33 -10.84 -10.09 8.96
N LYS A 34 -11.06 -11.12 8.15
CA LYS A 34 -10.02 -12.12 7.91
C LYS A 34 -9.08 -11.60 6.83
N ALA A 35 -7.84 -11.27 7.20
CA ALA A 35 -6.81 -10.87 6.25
C ALA A 35 -6.27 -12.08 5.49
N ASP A 36 -6.65 -12.19 4.21
CA ASP A 36 -6.10 -13.15 3.27
C ASP A 36 -6.18 -12.61 1.84
N ASN A 37 -5.69 -13.38 0.86
CA ASN A 37 -5.71 -12.98 -0.56
C ASN A 37 -7.13 -12.84 -1.14
N THR A 38 -8.18 -13.20 -0.39
CA THR A 38 -9.55 -13.00 -0.84
C THR A 38 -10.08 -11.62 -0.44
N THR A 39 -9.65 -11.08 0.70
CA THR A 39 -10.11 -9.79 1.26
C THR A 39 -9.12 -8.66 1.07
N ILE A 40 -7.82 -8.95 0.94
CA ILE A 40 -6.77 -8.01 0.57
C ILE A 40 -6.30 -8.33 -0.83
N ARG A 41 -6.48 -7.39 -1.77
CA ARG A 41 -6.21 -7.63 -3.19
C ARG A 41 -5.34 -6.55 -3.80
N TRP A 42 -4.48 -6.98 -4.71
CA TRP A 42 -3.72 -6.09 -5.58
C TRP A 42 -4.55 -5.68 -6.79
N ASN A 43 -4.54 -4.40 -7.16
CA ASN A 43 -5.22 -3.84 -8.33
C ASN A 43 -6.72 -4.17 -8.43
N SER A 44 -7.37 -4.50 -7.31
CA SER A 44 -8.80 -4.76 -7.27
C SER A 44 -9.34 -4.57 -5.86
N ILE A 45 -10.65 -4.37 -5.77
CA ILE A 45 -11.39 -4.31 -4.52
C ILE A 45 -12.68 -5.11 -4.71
N ARG A 46 -13.18 -5.78 -3.67
CA ARG A 46 -14.42 -6.54 -3.76
C ARG A 46 -15.62 -5.63 -3.50
N ALA A 47 -16.81 -6.15 -3.80
CA ALA A 47 -18.06 -5.46 -3.48
C ALA A 47 -18.30 -5.38 -1.96
N ASP A 48 -17.86 -6.40 -1.22
CA ASP A 48 -17.96 -6.50 0.23
C ASP A 48 -16.73 -5.88 0.94
N ARG A 49 -16.72 -5.99 2.28
CA ARG A 49 -15.66 -5.45 3.12
C ARG A 49 -14.30 -6.00 2.69
N SER A 50 -13.44 -5.15 2.16
CA SER A 50 -12.17 -5.55 1.56
C SER A 50 -11.16 -4.41 1.53
N ILE A 51 -9.90 -4.77 1.36
CA ILE A 51 -8.78 -3.85 1.17
C ILE A 51 -8.23 -4.04 -0.25
N GLY A 52 -8.05 -2.93 -0.95
CA GLY A 52 -7.38 -2.90 -2.24
C GLY A 52 -6.07 -2.13 -2.17
N LEU A 53 -5.03 -2.65 -2.82
CA LEU A 53 -3.72 -2.03 -2.96
C LEU A 53 -3.52 -1.64 -4.42
N PHE A 54 -3.33 -0.35 -4.70
CA PHE A 54 -3.27 0.18 -6.05
C PHE A 54 -1.98 1.00 -6.25
N PRO A 55 -1.07 0.63 -7.16
CA PRO A 55 0.04 1.49 -7.54
C PRO A 55 -0.50 2.75 -8.22
N ILE A 56 0.09 3.89 -7.88
CA ILE A 56 -0.21 5.17 -8.52
C ILE A 56 0.91 5.46 -9.53
N GLN A 57 0.60 6.23 -10.58
CA GLN A 57 1.64 6.73 -11.48
C GLN A 57 2.65 7.59 -10.70
N GLY A 58 3.92 7.56 -11.13
CA GLY A 58 5.00 8.32 -10.49
C GLY A 58 6.10 7.46 -9.87
N ALA A 59 6.19 6.19 -10.24
CA ALA A 59 7.34 5.36 -9.88
C ALA A 59 8.62 5.85 -10.59
N VAL A 60 9.67 6.16 -9.83
CA VAL A 60 10.92 6.74 -10.34
C VAL A 60 12.17 6.11 -9.73
N TYR A 61 13.26 6.08 -10.50
CA TYR A 61 14.57 5.74 -9.99
C TYR A 61 15.13 6.94 -9.24
N LEU A 62 15.52 6.71 -7.99
CA LEU A 62 16.27 7.69 -7.20
C LEU A 62 17.78 7.56 -7.43
N LYS A 63 18.25 6.33 -7.68
CA LYS A 63 19.67 6.04 -7.96
C LYS A 63 19.82 4.74 -8.72
N LYS A 64 20.69 4.70 -9.72
CA LYS A 64 21.07 3.48 -10.46
C LYS A 64 22.55 3.20 -10.25
N TYR A 65 22.89 1.93 -10.10
CA TYR A 65 24.26 1.46 -9.92
C TYR A 65 24.75 0.75 -11.18
N VAL A 66 26.07 0.74 -11.42
CA VAL A 66 26.69 0.05 -12.56
C VAL A 66 26.39 -1.45 -12.55
N SER A 67 26.18 -2.05 -11.37
CA SER A 67 25.72 -3.44 -11.22
C SER A 67 24.32 -3.71 -11.77
N GLY A 68 23.54 -2.67 -12.09
CA GLY A 68 22.13 -2.76 -12.42
C GLY A 68 21.20 -2.82 -11.21
N SER A 69 21.74 -2.76 -9.99
CA SER A 69 20.95 -2.50 -8.78
C SER A 69 20.43 -1.05 -8.79
N TYR A 70 19.38 -0.76 -8.02
CA TYR A 70 18.81 0.58 -7.98
C TYR A 70 18.09 0.90 -6.66
N VAL A 71 17.97 2.19 -6.35
CA VAL A 71 17.01 2.70 -5.36
C VAL A 71 15.85 3.29 -6.13
N ALA A 72 14.64 2.87 -5.80
CA ALA A 72 13.42 3.33 -6.42
C ALA A 72 12.43 3.86 -5.39
N GLN A 73 11.53 4.70 -5.89
CA GLN A 73 10.42 5.25 -5.16
C GLN A 73 9.15 4.98 -5.96
N MET A 74 8.14 4.37 -5.32
CA MET A 74 6.86 4.00 -5.95
C MET A 74 5.67 4.41 -5.07
N PRO A 75 4.78 5.29 -5.56
CA PRO A 75 3.56 5.63 -4.83
C PRO A 75 2.51 4.53 -5.01
N PHE A 76 1.73 4.29 -3.97
CA PHE A 76 0.56 3.41 -4.01
C PHE A 76 -0.51 3.90 -3.04
N GLN A 77 -1.72 3.42 -3.22
CA GLN A 77 -2.88 3.72 -2.42
C GLN A 77 -3.36 2.45 -1.72
N ILE A 78 -3.79 2.60 -0.48
CA ILE A 78 -4.57 1.57 0.23
C ILE A 78 -6.01 2.06 0.28
N LEU A 79 -6.92 1.25 -0.24
CA LEU A 79 -8.36 1.45 -0.17
C LEU A 79 -8.97 0.47 0.83
N TYR A 80 -9.83 0.94 1.70
CA TYR A 80 -10.64 0.12 2.59
C TYR A 80 -12.12 0.35 2.31
N LYS A 81 -12.79 -0.65 1.74
CA LYS A 81 -14.24 -0.63 1.50
C LYS A 81 -14.97 -1.26 2.67
N CYS A 82 -16.00 -0.60 3.17
CA CYS A 82 -16.88 -1.13 4.21
C CYS A 82 -18.28 -0.51 4.16
N SER A 83 -19.17 -0.95 5.05
CA SER A 83 -20.57 -0.49 5.15
C SER A 83 -20.86 0.12 6.53
N PRO A 84 -20.29 1.29 6.86
CA PRO A 84 -20.54 1.94 8.14
C PRO A 84 -21.96 2.52 8.16
N THR A 85 -22.72 2.27 9.22
CA THR A 85 -24.08 2.81 9.40
C THR A 85 -24.14 3.97 10.42
N THR A 86 -23.01 4.29 11.05
CA THR A 86 -22.90 5.36 12.06
C THR A 86 -21.60 6.13 11.87
N ASN A 87 -21.55 7.37 12.36
CA ASN A 87 -20.32 8.18 12.38
C ASN A 87 -19.20 7.49 13.15
N ARG A 88 -19.53 6.80 14.26
CA ARG A 88 -18.56 6.03 15.02
C ARG A 88 -17.92 4.92 14.17
N ALA A 89 -18.72 4.14 13.45
CA ALA A 89 -18.20 3.09 12.56
C ALA A 89 -17.34 3.67 11.41
N SER A 90 -17.69 4.85 10.92
CA SER A 90 -16.90 5.58 9.92
C SER A 90 -15.53 6.01 10.48
N ILE A 91 -15.49 6.51 11.72
CA ILE A 91 -14.24 6.90 12.40
C ILE A 91 -13.38 5.66 12.66
N GLU A 92 -13.95 4.60 13.22
CA GLU A 92 -13.23 3.33 13.49
C GLU A 92 -12.66 2.71 12.19
N ALA A 93 -13.36 2.85 11.06
CA ALA A 93 -12.87 2.41 9.75
C ALA A 93 -11.65 3.22 9.27
N GLN A 94 -11.67 4.55 9.47
CA GLN A 94 -10.54 5.40 9.15
C GLN A 94 -9.35 5.14 10.07
N GLU A 95 -9.60 4.94 11.37
CA GLU A 95 -8.57 4.57 12.35
C GLU A 95 -7.90 3.24 11.97
N MET A 96 -8.66 2.22 11.55
CA MET A 96 -8.10 0.96 11.08
C MET A 96 -7.14 1.17 9.91
N LEU A 97 -7.54 1.94 8.89
CA LEU A 97 -6.70 2.22 7.74
C LEU A 97 -5.45 3.04 8.11
N ASN A 98 -5.60 4.00 9.02
CA ASN A 98 -4.50 4.81 9.53
C ASN A 98 -3.49 3.96 10.33
N ASN A 99 -3.98 3.03 11.16
CA ASN A 99 -3.15 2.14 11.96
C ASN A 99 -2.41 1.13 11.08
N LEU A 100 -3.06 0.57 10.05
CA LEU A 100 -2.40 -0.26 9.04
C LEU A 100 -1.24 0.50 8.38
N ALA A 101 -1.49 1.73 7.93
CA ALA A 101 -0.46 2.53 7.27
C ALA A 101 0.67 2.93 8.23
N ALA A 102 0.36 3.31 9.47
CA ALA A 102 1.36 3.60 10.51
C ALA A 102 2.22 2.37 10.82
N TRP A 103 1.60 1.20 10.96
CA TRP A 103 2.32 -0.04 11.16
C TRP A 103 3.24 -0.37 9.98
N MET A 104 2.82 -0.10 8.74
CA MET A 104 3.69 -0.27 7.57
C MET A 104 4.90 0.67 7.58
N GLU A 105 4.76 1.90 8.09
CA GLU A 105 5.88 2.85 8.24
C GLU A 105 6.91 2.39 9.28
N GLU A 106 6.44 1.82 10.39
CA GLU A 106 7.27 1.29 11.48
C GLU A 106 7.80 -0.13 11.18
N SER A 107 7.20 -0.82 10.21
CA SER A 107 7.54 -2.20 9.93
C SER A 107 8.99 -2.33 9.45
N GLY A 108 9.84 -2.95 10.27
CA GLY A 108 11.14 -3.47 9.86
C GLY A 108 11.04 -4.78 9.09
N ILE A 109 9.90 -5.05 8.46
CA ILE A 109 9.65 -6.32 7.79
C ILE A 109 10.52 -6.40 6.55
N GLU A 110 11.39 -7.41 6.54
CA GLU A 110 12.15 -7.77 5.36
C GLU A 110 11.20 -8.36 4.32
N PHE A 111 11.32 -7.89 3.09
CA PHE A 111 10.64 -8.54 1.99
C PHE A 111 11.17 -9.96 1.84
N LYS A 112 10.28 -10.92 1.58
CA LYS A 112 10.67 -12.32 1.31
C LYS A 112 11.54 -12.46 0.05
N ASP A 113 11.50 -11.46 -0.83
CA ASP A 113 12.31 -11.41 -2.04
C ASP A 113 13.74 -10.96 -1.69
N PRO A 114 14.77 -11.81 -1.89
CA PRO A 114 16.15 -11.46 -1.56
C PRO A 114 16.72 -10.33 -2.43
N HIS A 115 16.05 -9.97 -3.52
CA HIS A 115 16.41 -8.83 -4.35
C HIS A 115 15.85 -7.52 -3.80
N LEU A 116 14.89 -7.53 -2.89
CA LEU A 116 14.22 -6.32 -2.42
C LEU A 116 14.53 -6.03 -0.96
N THR A 117 14.96 -4.80 -0.70
CA THR A 117 15.14 -4.28 0.66
C THR A 117 14.26 -3.06 0.83
N LEU A 118 13.36 -3.11 1.80
CA LEU A 118 12.57 -1.95 2.22
C LEU A 118 13.52 -0.87 2.75
N GLN A 119 13.39 0.38 2.26
CA GLN A 119 14.12 1.52 2.83
C GLN A 119 13.22 2.38 3.70
N SER A 120 12.04 2.73 3.20
CA SER A 120 11.04 3.48 3.97
C SER A 120 9.66 3.34 3.36
N ILE A 121 8.65 3.41 4.21
CA ILE A 121 7.26 3.67 3.82
C ILE A 121 6.88 5.00 4.47
N THR A 122 6.13 5.83 3.76
CA THR A 122 5.69 7.14 4.27
C THR A 122 4.31 7.46 3.74
N ARG A 123 3.37 7.76 4.62
CA ARG A 123 2.06 8.30 4.27
C ARG A 123 2.23 9.67 3.61
N THR A 124 1.55 9.87 2.50
CA THR A 124 1.55 11.14 1.76
C THR A 124 0.19 11.85 1.80
N SER A 125 -0.77 11.27 2.51
CA SER A 125 -2.07 11.89 2.79
C SER A 125 -2.59 11.46 4.17
N PRO A 126 -3.53 12.22 4.77
CA PRO A 126 -4.44 11.67 5.76
C PRO A 126 -5.34 10.61 5.12
N VAL A 127 -6.14 9.91 5.94
CA VAL A 127 -7.25 9.11 5.41
C VAL A 127 -8.32 10.05 4.84
N TYR A 128 -8.85 9.74 3.66
CA TYR A 128 -9.91 10.51 3.01
C TYR A 128 -10.97 9.59 2.41
N GLY A 129 -12.16 10.13 2.17
CA GLY A 129 -13.25 9.43 1.49
C GLY A 129 -12.99 9.31 -0.01
N GLY A 130 -13.18 8.12 -0.57
CA GLY A 130 -13.17 7.84 -1.99
C GLY A 130 -14.60 7.63 -2.51
N GLU A 131 -14.79 6.56 -3.28
CA GLU A 131 -16.11 6.19 -3.81
C GLU A 131 -17.10 5.83 -2.69
N GLN A 132 -18.35 6.26 -2.86
CA GLN A 132 -19.46 5.94 -1.98
C GLN A 132 -20.68 5.56 -2.81
N ASP A 133 -21.34 4.46 -2.44
CA ASP A 133 -22.67 4.09 -2.92
C ASP A 133 -23.66 4.00 -1.75
N GLU A 134 -24.90 3.59 -2.00
CA GLU A 134 -25.96 3.52 -0.99
C GLU A 134 -25.61 2.61 0.21
N LYS A 135 -24.69 1.65 0.04
CA LYS A 135 -24.40 0.61 1.04
C LYS A 135 -22.97 0.62 1.52
N THR A 136 -22.06 1.22 0.77
CA THR A 136 -20.63 1.11 1.00
C THR A 136 -19.91 2.44 0.83
N VAL A 137 -18.85 2.59 1.63
CA VAL A 137 -17.93 3.71 1.59
C VAL A 137 -16.53 3.14 1.42
N VAL A 138 -15.74 3.76 0.55
CA VAL A 138 -14.31 3.49 0.40
C VAL A 138 -13.53 4.59 1.11
N TYR A 139 -12.67 4.21 2.03
CA TYR A 139 -11.66 5.10 2.60
C TYR A 139 -10.32 4.85 1.93
N ALA A 140 -9.55 5.90 1.72
CA ALA A 140 -8.29 5.84 0.99
C ALA A 140 -7.16 6.50 1.79
N ILE A 141 -5.95 5.98 1.64
CA ILE A 141 -4.72 6.64 2.09
C ILE A 141 -3.62 6.44 1.05
N ASN A 142 -2.89 7.50 0.76
CA ASN A 142 -1.76 7.49 -0.17
C ASN A 142 -0.46 7.25 0.59
N ILE A 143 0.39 6.43 -0.01
CA ILE A 143 1.64 5.98 0.56
C ILE A 143 2.75 6.07 -0.49
N GLN A 144 3.94 6.46 -0.04
CA GLN A 144 5.17 6.41 -0.80
C GLN A 144 6.05 5.29 -0.28
N LEU A 145 6.31 4.27 -1.11
CA LEU A 145 7.33 3.26 -0.85
C LEU A 145 8.67 3.74 -1.41
N LYS A 146 9.75 3.55 -0.65
CA LYS A 146 11.13 3.61 -1.10
C LYS A 146 11.81 2.26 -0.83
N TYR A 147 12.49 1.73 -1.83
CA TYR A 147 13.14 0.43 -1.74
C TYR A 147 14.45 0.39 -2.51
N PHE A 148 15.31 -0.54 -2.13
CA PHE A 148 16.49 -0.94 -2.88
C PHE A 148 16.21 -2.27 -3.58
N TYR A 149 16.58 -2.35 -4.85
CA TYR A 149 16.58 -3.59 -5.63
C TYR A 149 18.01 -4.01 -5.95
N LYS A 150 18.39 -5.21 -5.53
CA LYS A 150 19.66 -5.86 -5.82
C LYS A 150 19.49 -6.75 -7.05
N LYS A 151 20.24 -6.46 -8.11
CA LYS A 151 20.26 -7.27 -9.33
C LYS A 151 21.00 -8.59 -9.12
#